data_AF-A0A9P0A129-F1
#
_entry.id   AF-A0A9P0A129-F1
#
_cell.length_a   1.000
_cell.length_b   1.000
_cell.length_c   1.000
_cell.angle_alpha   90.00
_cell.angle_beta   90.00
_cell.angle_gamma   90.00
#
_symmetry.space_group_name_H-M   'P 1'
#
loop_
_entity.id
_entity.type
_entity.pdbx_description
1 polymer ?
#
loop_
_entity_poly.entity_id
_entity_poly.type
_entity_poly.pdbx_seq_one_letter_code
_entity_poly.pdbx_strand_id
1 'polypeptide(L)'
;MELQRERSPAAKRTRETNVDLLIRAIEAKDSETVKFLLATNDGKFIDTRIFNCAILNNNKEVLQFIMSYKPTPKPKTPLLSAVESGNLEAVKLLLGKEPRGHEDPDLLVTAVLKENVELVELLIHHGSNVNAKSEAGPTPLSQAVALDNVEMMRLLLSHGADPKNDTEILSLAVAESSKEVIEILLQNGADPNARNQETKASDVDPNDECEVLELAKVSYEHYQKGRTALHLAADMGREDALRLLLAHGADIDCKTSNGRRTPLIIAADTGHAEIARVLLESDAAMDIADEFKRTAFHAASMNEHMDILDILSDFCFNDPEFVPKNGIYRFSYVKRTLFGHAFRGIKLEKWPSFVSVIPRHVLKVHAAGLKTPVGLNILINFVMDSNPEFFNACVLEIQTLKTQYIGDSGVTFFQFLVADLNSLAVLARNASVNRVLKLADNEERFPLYGSILMTQLRKGVARRDLMERGIAVGPRLVPDFQVPDLVIENIMRYLSNKDINAFIIACSSRKELATSLYS
;
A
#
# COMPACT_ATOMS: atom_id res chain seq x y z
N MET A 1 -2.89 -5.77 -80.78
CA MET A 1 -4.17 -5.40 -80.14
C MET A 1 -4.59 -6.63 -79.38
N GLU A 2 -4.25 -6.72 -78.08
CA GLU A 2 -5.16 -6.29 -76.99
C GLU A 2 -6.48 -7.08 -77.05
N LEU A 3 -7.05 -7.68 -76.01
CA LEU A 3 -6.84 -7.73 -74.56
C LEU A 3 -8.04 -8.58 -74.08
N GLN A 4 -7.86 -9.47 -73.07
CA GLN A 4 -8.92 -9.90 -72.12
C GLN A 4 -10.14 -10.68 -72.67
N ARG A 5 -10.73 -11.71 -72.07
CA ARG A 5 -10.77 -12.43 -70.78
C ARG A 5 -11.24 -13.86 -71.18
N GLU A 6 -10.94 -14.94 -70.46
CA GLU A 6 -11.75 -15.42 -69.35
C GLU A 6 -11.10 -16.62 -68.65
N ARG A 7 -11.44 -16.75 -67.38
CA ARG A 7 -10.85 -17.59 -66.33
C ARG A 7 -11.14 -19.09 -66.51
N SER A 8 -10.20 -19.92 -66.07
CA SER A 8 -10.54 -21.11 -65.26
C SER A 8 -9.40 -21.43 -64.25
N PRO A 9 -9.72 -21.83 -63.01
CA PRO A 9 -8.83 -21.77 -61.86
C PRO A 9 -8.37 -23.18 -61.44
N ALA A 10 -7.08 -23.48 -61.50
CA ALA A 10 -6.56 -24.65 -60.80
C ALA A 10 -5.05 -24.55 -60.60
N ALA A 11 -4.60 -25.03 -59.44
CA ALA A 11 -3.22 -25.29 -59.05
C ALA A 11 -2.38 -24.11 -58.55
N LYS A 12 -2.86 -23.46 -57.48
CA LYS A 12 -1.96 -23.24 -56.32
C LYS A 12 -2.17 -24.40 -55.33
N ARG A 13 -1.66 -25.59 -55.66
CA ARG A 13 -1.49 -26.66 -54.67
C ARG A 13 -0.33 -26.25 -53.78
N THR A 14 -0.62 -25.62 -52.65
CA THR A 14 0.30 -25.55 -51.52
C THR A 14 0.72 -26.99 -51.20
N ARG A 15 2.04 -27.29 -51.21
CA ARG A 15 2.55 -28.58 -50.72
C ARG A 15 2.20 -28.66 -49.24
N GLU A 16 1.13 -29.39 -48.93
CA GLU A 16 0.70 -29.67 -47.58
C GLU A 16 1.80 -30.50 -46.90
N THR A 17 2.34 -30.01 -45.79
CA THR A 17 3.41 -30.71 -45.09
C THR A 17 2.84 -31.87 -44.29
N ASN A 18 3.66 -32.89 -43.98
CA ASN A 18 3.24 -33.99 -43.10
C ASN A 18 2.75 -33.48 -41.73
N VAL A 19 3.23 -32.30 -41.30
CA VAL A 19 2.77 -31.61 -40.09
C VAL A 19 1.34 -31.09 -40.25
N ASP A 20 1.02 -30.43 -41.37
CA ASP A 20 -0.32 -29.88 -41.63
C ASP A 20 -1.37 -31.01 -41.76
N LEU A 21 -1.01 -32.13 -42.41
CA LEU A 21 -1.86 -33.31 -42.52
C LEU A 21 -2.12 -33.96 -41.15
N LEU A 22 -1.09 -34.04 -40.30
CA LEU A 22 -1.23 -34.59 -38.95
C LEU A 22 -2.08 -33.68 -38.06
N ILE A 23 -1.90 -32.35 -38.13
CA ILE A 23 -2.74 -31.38 -37.41
C ILE A 23 -4.21 -31.53 -37.81
N ARG A 24 -4.52 -31.61 -39.11
CA ARG A 24 -5.90 -31.84 -39.59
C ARG A 24 -6.48 -33.17 -39.12
N ALA A 25 -5.67 -34.24 -39.10
CA ALA A 25 -6.13 -35.53 -38.60
C ALA A 25 -6.45 -35.48 -37.09
N ILE A 26 -5.67 -34.73 -36.31
CA ILE A 26 -5.92 -34.48 -34.89
C ILE A 26 -7.21 -33.65 -34.70
N GLU A 27 -7.38 -32.55 -35.46
CA GLU A 27 -8.59 -31.71 -35.44
C GLU A 27 -9.85 -32.47 -35.86
N ALA A 28 -9.71 -33.40 -36.81
CA ALA A 28 -10.78 -34.28 -37.26
C ALA A 28 -11.07 -35.45 -36.31
N LYS A 29 -10.29 -35.58 -35.21
CA LYS A 29 -10.33 -36.70 -34.25
C LYS A 29 -10.13 -38.08 -34.90
N ASP A 30 -9.42 -38.14 -36.02
CA ASP A 30 -9.14 -39.37 -36.75
C ASP A 30 -7.90 -40.07 -36.17
N SER A 31 -8.13 -40.86 -35.12
CA SER A 31 -7.08 -41.50 -34.35
C SER A 31 -6.29 -42.55 -35.15
N GLU A 32 -6.89 -43.16 -36.18
CA GLU A 32 -6.21 -44.14 -37.03
C GLU A 32 -5.26 -43.48 -38.01
N THR A 33 -5.69 -42.39 -38.65
CA THR A 33 -4.82 -41.58 -39.52
C THR A 33 -3.65 -40.98 -38.73
N VAL A 34 -3.89 -40.53 -37.50
CA VAL A 34 -2.83 -40.03 -36.61
C VAL A 34 -1.80 -41.12 -36.28
N LYS A 35 -2.25 -42.33 -35.87
CA LYS A 35 -1.34 -43.46 -35.59
C LYS A 35 -0.53 -43.85 -36.82
N PHE A 36 -1.18 -43.92 -37.98
CA PHE A 36 -0.53 -44.26 -39.25
C PHE A 36 0.56 -43.25 -39.63
N LEU A 37 0.25 -41.95 -39.59
CA LEU A 37 1.19 -40.88 -39.94
C LEU A 37 2.37 -40.80 -38.98
N LEU A 38 2.17 -41.08 -37.69
CA LEU A 38 3.22 -41.10 -36.68
C LEU A 38 4.12 -42.35 -36.82
N ALA A 39 3.53 -43.54 -37.04
CA ALA A 39 4.27 -44.79 -37.22
C ALA A 39 5.10 -44.83 -38.50
N THR A 40 4.62 -44.20 -39.58
CA THR A 40 5.34 -44.16 -40.87
C THR A 40 6.55 -43.22 -40.88
N ASN A 41 6.65 -42.30 -39.92
CA ASN A 41 7.67 -41.25 -39.90
C ASN A 41 8.60 -41.29 -38.66
N ASP A 42 8.55 -42.34 -37.84
CA ASP A 42 9.35 -42.50 -36.61
C ASP A 42 9.29 -41.29 -35.66
N GLY A 43 8.17 -40.54 -35.67
CA GLY A 43 8.01 -39.35 -34.82
C GLY A 43 8.93 -38.16 -35.12
N LYS A 44 9.71 -38.18 -36.22
CA LYS A 44 10.73 -37.14 -36.54
C LYS A 44 10.19 -35.73 -36.78
N PHE A 45 8.90 -35.57 -37.05
CA PHE A 45 8.26 -34.28 -37.32
C PHE A 45 7.37 -33.79 -36.18
N ILE A 46 7.35 -34.47 -35.02
CA ILE A 46 6.58 -34.03 -33.85
C ILE A 46 7.22 -32.74 -33.32
N ASP A 47 6.55 -31.63 -33.60
CA ASP A 47 6.88 -30.32 -33.07
C ASP A 47 5.82 -29.84 -32.07
N THR A 48 6.09 -28.69 -31.45
CA THR A 48 5.20 -28.07 -30.46
C THR A 48 3.79 -27.83 -31.01
N ARG A 49 3.61 -27.61 -32.32
CA ARG A 49 2.30 -27.32 -32.92
C ARG A 49 1.40 -28.55 -32.94
N ILE A 50 1.96 -29.70 -33.31
CA ILE A 50 1.25 -31.00 -33.28
C ILE A 50 0.87 -31.33 -31.83
N PHE A 51 1.78 -31.11 -30.89
CA PHE A 51 1.55 -31.38 -29.48
C PHE A 51 0.44 -30.48 -28.91
N ASN A 52 0.49 -29.18 -29.17
CA ASN A 52 -0.53 -28.22 -28.72
C ASN A 52 -1.89 -28.52 -29.36
N CYS A 53 -1.92 -28.89 -30.64
CA CYS A 53 -3.14 -29.32 -31.31
C CYS A 53 -3.75 -30.56 -30.63
N ALA A 54 -2.94 -31.55 -30.25
CA ALA A 54 -3.41 -32.73 -29.53
C ALA A 54 -4.01 -32.39 -28.16
N ILE A 55 -3.36 -31.50 -27.41
CA ILE A 55 -3.84 -31.00 -26.11
C ILE A 55 -5.20 -30.30 -26.25
N LEU A 56 -5.31 -29.37 -27.20
CA LEU A 56 -6.54 -28.60 -27.45
C LEU A 56 -7.72 -29.49 -27.86
N ASN A 57 -7.46 -30.58 -28.57
CA ASN A 57 -8.48 -31.52 -29.01
C ASN A 57 -8.90 -32.56 -27.94
N ASN A 58 -8.23 -32.55 -26.77
CA ASN A 58 -8.50 -33.41 -25.61
C ASN A 58 -8.61 -34.91 -25.95
N ASN A 59 -7.78 -35.39 -26.89
CA ASN A 59 -7.78 -36.80 -27.29
C ASN A 59 -6.66 -37.55 -26.57
N LYS A 60 -7.04 -38.28 -25.50
CA LYS A 60 -6.13 -39.06 -24.64
C LYS A 60 -5.30 -40.09 -25.39
N GLU A 61 -5.90 -40.82 -26.34
CA GLU A 61 -5.20 -41.87 -27.09
C GLU A 61 -4.13 -41.28 -28.00
N VAL A 62 -4.47 -40.18 -28.70
CA VAL A 62 -3.54 -39.45 -29.56
C VAL A 62 -2.40 -38.84 -28.74
N LEU A 63 -2.69 -38.24 -27.58
CA LEU A 63 -1.66 -37.71 -26.69
C LEU A 63 -0.68 -38.80 -26.22
N GLN A 64 -1.20 -39.93 -25.74
CA GLN A 64 -0.38 -41.06 -25.31
C GLN A 64 0.53 -41.57 -26.43
N PHE A 65 0.01 -41.62 -27.66
CA PHE A 65 0.76 -42.09 -28.81
C PHE A 65 1.81 -41.07 -29.29
N ILE A 66 1.54 -39.77 -29.24
CA ILE A 66 2.55 -38.73 -29.53
C ILE A 66 3.68 -38.79 -28.48
N MET A 67 3.34 -38.99 -27.21
CA MET A 67 4.30 -39.03 -26.11
C MET A 67 5.24 -40.23 -26.14
N SER A 68 4.88 -41.35 -26.80
CA SER A 68 5.80 -42.51 -26.91
C SER A 68 7.05 -42.21 -27.73
N TYR A 69 7.07 -41.15 -28.53
CA TYR A 69 8.17 -40.81 -29.43
C TYR A 69 9.17 -39.77 -28.87
N LYS A 70 9.04 -39.37 -27.59
CA LYS A 70 9.92 -38.38 -26.89
C LYS A 70 10.15 -37.08 -27.69
N PRO A 71 9.27 -36.07 -27.58
CA PRO A 71 9.46 -34.80 -28.25
C PRO A 71 10.76 -34.10 -27.81
N THR A 72 11.41 -33.40 -28.74
CA THR A 72 12.66 -32.68 -28.48
C THR A 72 12.40 -31.39 -27.66
N PRO A 73 13.27 -31.04 -26.71
CA PRO A 73 13.04 -29.92 -25.80
C PRO A 73 13.27 -28.58 -26.52
N LYS A 74 12.22 -27.76 -26.56
CA LYS A 74 12.21 -26.34 -26.94
C LYS A 74 11.36 -25.59 -25.88
N PRO A 75 11.46 -24.24 -25.78
CA PRO A 75 11.36 -23.54 -24.49
C PRO A 75 10.00 -23.60 -23.77
N LYS A 76 8.88 -23.82 -24.47
CA LYS A 76 7.59 -24.10 -23.82
C LYS A 76 7.41 -25.62 -23.64
N THR A 77 7.36 -26.06 -22.38
CA THR A 77 7.16 -27.47 -22.05
C THR A 77 5.75 -27.93 -22.50
N PRO A 78 5.59 -29.17 -23.00
CA PRO A 78 4.28 -29.74 -23.29
C PRO A 78 3.31 -29.71 -22.09
N LEU A 79 3.86 -29.82 -20.87
CA LEU A 79 3.10 -29.62 -19.63
C LEU A 79 2.53 -28.20 -19.49
N LEU A 80 3.31 -27.16 -19.80
CA LEU A 80 2.84 -25.77 -19.78
C LEU A 80 1.66 -25.56 -20.73
N SER A 81 1.70 -26.10 -21.96
CA SER A 81 0.56 -25.98 -22.89
C SER A 81 -0.68 -26.76 -22.42
N ALA A 82 -0.51 -27.85 -21.69
CA ALA A 82 -1.63 -28.56 -21.06
C ALA A 82 -2.27 -27.69 -19.96
N VAL A 83 -1.46 -26.99 -19.17
CA VAL A 83 -1.91 -26.02 -18.16
C VAL A 83 -2.57 -24.79 -18.80
N GLU A 84 -1.98 -24.20 -19.84
CA GLU A 84 -2.54 -23.06 -20.60
C GLU A 84 -3.94 -23.37 -21.13
N SER A 85 -4.18 -24.62 -21.56
CA SER A 85 -5.48 -25.10 -22.03
C SER A 85 -6.47 -25.49 -20.92
N GLY A 86 -6.02 -25.57 -19.66
CA GLY A 86 -6.83 -26.04 -18.53
C GLY A 86 -7.17 -27.53 -18.58
N ASN A 87 -6.48 -28.32 -19.41
CA ASN A 87 -6.77 -29.74 -19.60
C ASN A 87 -6.16 -30.60 -18.49
N LEU A 88 -6.90 -30.79 -17.40
CA LEU A 88 -6.46 -31.54 -16.23
C LEU A 88 -6.01 -32.98 -16.54
N GLU A 89 -6.69 -33.66 -17.46
CA GLU A 89 -6.33 -35.04 -17.84
C GLU A 89 -5.01 -35.10 -18.62
N ALA A 90 -4.75 -34.12 -19.49
CA ALA A 90 -3.45 -34.01 -20.15
C ALA A 90 -2.33 -33.71 -19.13
N VAL A 91 -2.59 -32.82 -18.15
CA VAL A 91 -1.63 -32.49 -17.08
C VAL A 91 -1.29 -33.73 -16.26
N LYS A 92 -2.29 -34.52 -15.81
CA LYS A 92 -2.08 -35.77 -15.07
C LYS A 92 -1.23 -36.78 -15.85
N LEU A 93 -1.41 -36.88 -17.17
CA LEU A 93 -0.62 -37.77 -18.02
C LEU A 93 0.84 -37.30 -18.17
N LEU A 94 1.06 -36.00 -18.20
CA LEU A 94 2.37 -35.38 -18.45
C LEU A 94 3.26 -35.35 -17.21
N LEU A 95 2.70 -35.14 -16.01
CA LEU A 95 3.45 -35.07 -14.75
C LEU A 95 4.27 -36.34 -14.45
N GLY A 96 3.84 -37.52 -14.90
CA GLY A 96 4.59 -38.78 -14.75
C GLY A 96 5.61 -39.07 -15.86
N LYS A 97 5.66 -38.25 -16.91
CA LYS A 97 6.46 -38.49 -18.13
C LYS A 97 7.52 -37.42 -18.37
N GLU A 98 7.35 -36.23 -17.79
CA GLU A 98 8.29 -35.12 -17.87
C GLU A 98 8.99 -34.90 -16.52
N PRO A 99 10.17 -35.53 -16.29
CA PRO A 99 10.82 -35.54 -14.98
C PRO A 99 11.29 -34.15 -14.49
N ARG A 100 11.28 -33.11 -15.33
CA ARG A 100 11.58 -31.72 -14.95
C ARG A 100 10.49 -30.71 -15.35
N GLY A 101 9.37 -31.17 -15.90
CA GLY A 101 8.32 -30.26 -16.40
C GLY A 101 7.69 -29.40 -15.29
N HIS A 102 7.67 -29.92 -14.06
CA HIS A 102 7.15 -29.22 -12.87
C HIS A 102 8.10 -28.12 -12.34
N GLU A 103 9.36 -28.07 -12.81
CA GLU A 103 10.34 -27.03 -12.45
C GLU A 103 10.14 -25.72 -13.24
N ASP A 104 9.29 -25.75 -14.28
CA ASP A 104 8.93 -24.58 -15.09
C ASP A 104 8.23 -23.52 -14.21
N PRO A 105 8.82 -22.32 -14.03
CA PRO A 105 8.29 -21.32 -13.11
C PRO A 105 6.96 -20.71 -13.58
N ASP A 106 6.66 -20.78 -14.88
CA ASP A 106 5.43 -20.21 -15.46
C ASP A 106 4.22 -21.14 -15.25
N LEU A 107 4.47 -22.42 -14.93
CA LEU A 107 3.44 -23.44 -14.83
C LEU A 107 2.41 -23.10 -13.76
N LEU A 108 2.89 -22.80 -12.55
CA LEU A 108 2.02 -22.55 -11.42
C LEU A 108 1.35 -21.17 -11.52
N VAL A 109 2.04 -20.16 -12.04
CA VAL A 109 1.47 -18.83 -12.32
C VAL A 109 0.36 -18.93 -13.36
N THR A 110 0.55 -19.72 -14.42
CA THR A 110 -0.47 -19.95 -15.45
C THR A 110 -1.68 -20.69 -14.88
N ALA A 111 -1.48 -21.69 -14.03
CA ALA A 111 -2.58 -22.38 -13.36
C ALA A 111 -3.40 -21.42 -12.46
N VAL A 112 -2.73 -20.52 -11.73
CA VAL A 112 -3.37 -19.47 -10.94
C VAL A 112 -4.14 -18.48 -11.82
N LEU A 113 -3.59 -18.06 -12.96
CA LEU A 113 -4.27 -17.22 -13.96
C LEU A 113 -5.56 -17.84 -14.51
N LYS A 114 -5.63 -19.18 -14.55
CA LYS A 114 -6.84 -19.90 -14.96
C LYS A 114 -7.85 -20.07 -13.81
N GLU A 115 -7.52 -19.58 -12.61
CA GLU A 115 -8.34 -19.68 -11.41
C GLU A 115 -8.77 -21.12 -11.08
N ASN A 116 -7.94 -22.10 -11.43
CA ASN A 116 -8.26 -23.52 -11.27
C ASN A 116 -7.54 -24.10 -10.04
N VAL A 117 -8.27 -24.16 -8.92
CA VAL A 117 -7.79 -24.66 -7.62
C VAL A 117 -7.29 -26.11 -7.71
N GLU A 118 -8.05 -27.00 -8.36
CA GLU A 118 -7.66 -28.43 -8.50
C GLU A 118 -6.35 -28.56 -9.30
N LEU A 119 -6.17 -27.74 -10.32
CA LEU A 119 -4.95 -27.73 -11.11
C LEU A 119 -3.75 -27.23 -10.28
N VAL A 120 -3.93 -26.15 -9.52
CA VAL A 120 -2.89 -25.61 -8.64
C VAL A 120 -2.49 -26.64 -7.57
N GLU A 121 -3.45 -27.26 -6.90
CA GLU A 121 -3.19 -28.34 -5.95
C GLU A 121 -2.42 -29.49 -6.59
N LEU A 122 -2.86 -29.97 -7.76
CA LEU A 122 -2.21 -31.06 -8.46
C LEU A 122 -0.73 -30.76 -8.75
N LEU A 123 -0.43 -29.55 -9.22
CA LEU A 123 0.94 -29.12 -9.53
C LEU A 123 1.81 -29.02 -8.28
N ILE A 124 1.30 -28.44 -7.18
CA ILE A 124 2.02 -28.35 -5.91
C ILE A 124 2.36 -29.75 -5.36
N HIS A 125 1.40 -30.69 -5.37
CA HIS A 125 1.63 -32.06 -4.92
C HIS A 125 2.68 -32.81 -5.74
N HIS A 126 2.92 -32.41 -7.00
CA HIS A 126 3.95 -32.97 -7.87
C HIS A 126 5.26 -32.19 -7.85
N GLY A 127 5.46 -31.31 -6.86
CA GLY A 127 6.74 -30.67 -6.59
C GLY A 127 6.95 -29.33 -7.29
N SER A 128 5.91 -28.71 -7.86
CA SER A 128 6.03 -27.33 -8.35
C SER A 128 6.39 -26.37 -7.22
N ASN A 129 7.35 -25.50 -7.48
CA ASN A 129 7.80 -24.51 -6.50
C ASN A 129 6.77 -23.39 -6.34
N VAL A 130 6.08 -23.36 -5.19
CA VAL A 130 5.06 -22.36 -4.85
C VAL A 130 5.58 -20.91 -4.84
N ASN A 131 6.89 -20.74 -4.66
CA ASN A 131 7.56 -19.44 -4.61
C ASN A 131 8.34 -19.12 -5.90
N ALA A 132 8.14 -19.88 -6.98
CA ALA A 132 8.81 -19.60 -8.24
C ALA A 132 8.40 -18.22 -8.79
N LYS A 133 9.39 -17.44 -9.25
CA LYS A 133 9.14 -16.21 -9.99
C LYS A 133 9.09 -16.56 -11.49
N SER A 134 7.99 -16.25 -12.16
CA SER A 134 7.84 -16.49 -13.60
C SER A 134 8.85 -15.68 -14.41
N GLU A 135 9.02 -16.04 -15.68
CA GLU A 135 9.84 -15.24 -16.61
C GLU A 135 9.30 -13.80 -16.75
N ALA A 136 7.98 -13.65 -16.69
CA ALA A 136 7.30 -12.36 -16.68
C ALA A 136 7.44 -11.59 -15.35
N GLY A 137 7.91 -12.22 -14.28
CA GLY A 137 8.16 -11.57 -13.00
C GLY A 137 7.18 -11.82 -11.85
N PRO A 138 5.86 -12.12 -12.00
CA PRO A 138 5.03 -12.44 -10.84
C PRO A 138 5.40 -13.79 -10.20
N THR A 139 5.07 -13.92 -8.92
CA THR A 139 5.00 -15.21 -8.23
C THR A 139 3.55 -15.74 -8.30
N PRO A 140 3.30 -17.04 -8.06
CA PRO A 140 1.94 -17.56 -7.95
C PRO A 140 1.09 -16.77 -6.96
N LEU A 141 1.68 -16.37 -5.83
CA LEU A 141 0.98 -15.60 -4.81
C LEU A 141 0.68 -14.17 -5.29
N SER A 142 1.65 -13.46 -5.90
CA SER A 142 1.37 -12.11 -6.39
C SER A 142 0.41 -12.08 -7.59
N GLN A 143 0.37 -13.15 -8.38
CA GLN A 143 -0.68 -13.35 -9.39
C GLN A 143 -2.06 -13.53 -8.77
N ALA A 144 -2.19 -14.33 -7.69
CA ALA A 144 -3.46 -14.48 -6.97
C ALA A 144 -3.92 -13.16 -6.34
N VAL A 145 -2.98 -12.34 -5.85
CA VAL A 145 -3.24 -10.98 -5.34
C VAL A 145 -3.77 -10.07 -6.44
N ALA A 146 -3.14 -10.05 -7.62
CA ALA A 146 -3.61 -9.26 -8.76
C ALA A 146 -5.04 -9.62 -9.21
N LEU A 147 -5.44 -10.89 -9.01
CA LEU A 147 -6.78 -11.38 -9.30
C LEU A 147 -7.78 -11.16 -8.16
N ASP A 148 -7.35 -10.62 -7.00
CA ASP A 148 -8.12 -10.51 -5.76
C ASP A 148 -8.75 -11.86 -5.32
N ASN A 149 -8.09 -12.98 -5.64
CA ASN A 149 -8.60 -14.32 -5.39
C ASN A 149 -8.15 -14.84 -4.02
N VAL A 150 -8.96 -14.54 -2.99
CA VAL A 150 -8.69 -14.90 -1.58
C VAL A 150 -8.56 -16.41 -1.37
N GLU A 151 -9.37 -17.23 -2.03
CA GLU A 151 -9.31 -18.70 -1.89
C GLU A 151 -7.97 -19.24 -2.40
N MET A 152 -7.55 -18.79 -3.59
CA MET A 152 -6.26 -19.16 -4.17
C MET A 152 -5.08 -18.67 -3.31
N MET A 153 -5.16 -17.46 -2.77
CA MET A 153 -4.14 -16.96 -1.83
C MET A 153 -4.03 -17.85 -0.59
N ARG A 154 -5.15 -18.22 0.03
CA ARG A 154 -5.15 -19.09 1.22
C ARG A 154 -4.57 -20.46 0.91
N LEU A 155 -4.89 -21.04 -0.26
CA LEU A 155 -4.30 -22.28 -0.72
C LEU A 155 -2.77 -22.16 -0.84
N LEU A 156 -2.29 -21.16 -1.59
CA LEU A 156 -0.85 -20.95 -1.82
C LEU A 156 -0.08 -20.71 -0.50
N LEU A 157 -0.64 -19.88 0.40
CA LEU A 157 -0.06 -19.62 1.72
C LEU A 157 -0.03 -20.91 2.58
N SER A 158 -1.07 -21.74 2.54
CA SER A 158 -1.12 -23.02 3.27
C SER A 158 -0.05 -24.01 2.78
N HIS A 159 0.40 -23.87 1.53
CA HIS A 159 1.47 -24.66 0.91
C HIS A 159 2.84 -23.99 0.98
N GLY A 160 3.00 -22.92 1.78
CA GLY A 160 4.31 -22.31 2.05
C GLY A 160 4.72 -21.20 1.06
N ALA A 161 3.76 -20.58 0.37
CA ALA A 161 4.03 -19.31 -0.31
C ALA A 161 4.46 -18.25 0.74
N ASP A 162 5.60 -17.62 0.53
CA ASP A 162 6.12 -16.59 1.43
C ASP A 162 5.95 -15.21 0.79
N PRO A 163 5.08 -14.34 1.34
CA PRO A 163 4.88 -13.00 0.80
C PRO A 163 6.14 -12.12 0.88
N LYS A 164 7.17 -12.49 1.65
CA LYS A 164 8.45 -11.76 1.71
C LYS A 164 9.31 -11.93 0.46
N ASN A 165 9.07 -12.97 -0.33
CA ASN A 165 9.82 -13.22 -1.56
C ASN A 165 9.49 -12.21 -2.67
N ASP A 166 8.37 -11.50 -2.54
CA ASP A 166 7.93 -10.48 -3.47
C ASP A 166 7.78 -9.14 -2.76
N THR A 167 8.79 -8.28 -2.89
CA THR A 167 8.81 -6.94 -2.27
C THR A 167 7.71 -6.02 -2.78
N GLU A 168 7.07 -6.36 -3.90
CA GLU A 168 6.04 -5.55 -4.56
C GLU A 168 4.62 -6.01 -4.26
N ILE A 169 4.46 -7.14 -3.57
CA ILE A 169 3.15 -7.77 -3.37
C ILE A 169 2.17 -6.88 -2.59
N LEU A 170 2.66 -6.14 -1.58
CA LEU A 170 1.83 -5.20 -0.83
C LEU A 170 1.51 -3.95 -1.65
N SER A 171 2.44 -3.44 -2.46
CA SER A 171 2.14 -2.32 -3.35
C SER A 171 1.10 -2.68 -4.39
N LEU A 172 1.16 -3.90 -4.93
CA LEU A 172 0.17 -4.45 -5.84
C LEU A 172 -1.21 -4.57 -5.16
N ALA A 173 -1.26 -5.15 -3.96
CA ALA A 173 -2.50 -5.28 -3.20
C ALA A 173 -3.14 -3.92 -2.87
N VAL A 174 -2.33 -2.91 -2.57
CA VAL A 174 -2.79 -1.53 -2.32
C VAL A 174 -3.26 -0.82 -3.58
N ALA A 175 -2.79 -1.21 -4.76
CA ALA A 175 -3.28 -0.66 -6.02
C ALA A 175 -4.61 -1.31 -6.41
N GLU A 176 -4.67 -2.64 -6.42
CA GLU A 176 -5.67 -3.37 -7.21
C GLU A 176 -6.59 -4.30 -6.40
N SER A 177 -6.28 -4.59 -5.13
CA SER A 177 -6.98 -5.62 -4.35
C SER A 177 -7.80 -5.06 -3.18
N SER A 178 -8.64 -5.93 -2.62
CA SER A 178 -9.46 -5.64 -1.44
C SER A 178 -8.62 -5.48 -0.15
N LYS A 179 -9.21 -4.86 0.88
CA LYS A 179 -8.59 -4.77 2.21
C LYS A 179 -8.29 -6.14 2.84
N GLU A 180 -9.09 -7.16 2.51
CA GLU A 180 -8.91 -8.52 3.04
C GLU A 180 -7.60 -9.11 2.53
N VAL A 181 -7.28 -8.91 1.25
CA VAL A 181 -6.00 -9.34 0.65
C VAL A 181 -4.81 -8.68 1.35
N ILE A 182 -4.87 -7.36 1.60
CA ILE A 182 -3.82 -6.64 2.33
C ILE A 182 -3.66 -7.21 3.75
N GLU A 183 -4.77 -7.43 4.45
CA GLU A 183 -4.77 -7.99 5.80
C GLU A 183 -4.17 -9.39 5.85
N ILE A 184 -4.53 -10.28 4.91
CA ILE A 184 -3.96 -11.62 4.79
C ILE A 184 -2.44 -11.55 4.57
N LEU A 185 -1.97 -10.71 3.66
CA LEU A 185 -0.54 -10.57 3.37
C LEU A 185 0.24 -10.09 4.61
N LEU A 186 -0.26 -9.08 5.31
CA LEU A 186 0.37 -8.55 6.53
C LEU A 186 0.37 -9.57 7.67
N GLN A 187 -0.72 -10.31 7.86
CA GLN A 187 -0.79 -11.40 8.86
C GLN A 187 0.16 -12.56 8.55
N ASN A 188 0.50 -12.77 7.27
CA ASN A 188 1.47 -13.78 6.83
C ASN A 188 2.90 -13.21 6.69
N GLY A 189 3.17 -12.05 7.27
CA GLY A 189 4.53 -11.53 7.43
C GLY A 189 5.08 -10.74 6.24
N ALA A 190 4.23 -10.28 5.32
CA ALA A 190 4.66 -9.33 4.29
C ALA A 190 5.25 -8.07 4.95
N ASP A 191 6.40 -7.59 4.45
CA ASP A 191 7.07 -6.42 5.02
C ASP A 191 6.35 -5.12 4.61
N PRO A 192 5.69 -4.39 5.53
CA PRO A 192 4.98 -3.15 5.21
C PRO A 192 5.91 -2.02 4.76
N ASN A 193 7.22 -2.16 4.96
CA ASN A 193 8.25 -1.19 4.60
C ASN A 193 8.99 -1.54 3.32
N ALA A 194 8.64 -2.64 2.67
CA ALA A 194 9.19 -3.00 1.37
C ALA A 194 8.95 -1.87 0.35
N ARG A 195 9.99 -1.57 -0.43
CA ARG A 195 9.92 -0.61 -1.54
C ARG A 195 9.83 -1.37 -2.84
N ASN A 196 9.04 -0.84 -3.78
CA ASN A 196 9.03 -1.36 -5.14
C ASN A 196 10.40 -1.19 -5.84
N GLN A 197 10.77 -2.15 -6.68
CA GLN A 197 12.09 -2.15 -7.33
C GLN A 197 12.22 -1.02 -8.34
N GLU A 198 13.44 -0.49 -8.46
CA GLU A 198 13.82 0.42 -9.53
C GLU A 198 13.91 -0.37 -10.84
N THR A 199 12.82 -0.46 -11.62
CA THR A 199 13.00 -0.76 -13.05
C THR A 199 13.82 0.40 -13.63
N LYS A 200 14.97 0.15 -14.26
CA LYS A 200 15.70 1.25 -14.93
C LYS A 200 14.86 1.69 -16.12
N ALA A 201 14.50 2.98 -16.19
CA ALA A 201 13.86 3.55 -17.37
C ALA A 201 14.80 3.62 -18.59
N SER A 202 16.04 3.14 -18.49
CA SER A 202 16.98 3.05 -19.61
C SER A 202 16.81 1.79 -20.46
N ASP A 203 16.06 0.80 -19.98
CA ASP A 203 16.00 -0.53 -20.61
C ASP A 203 14.57 -0.89 -21.07
N VAL A 204 13.64 0.07 -21.05
CA VAL A 204 12.30 -0.10 -21.65
C VAL A 204 12.27 0.77 -22.90
N ASP A 205 12.45 0.14 -24.05
CA ASP A 205 12.07 0.73 -25.34
C ASP A 205 10.57 1.04 -25.25
N PRO A 206 10.09 2.27 -25.52
CA PRO A 206 8.66 2.57 -25.56
C PRO A 206 7.89 1.75 -26.62
N ASN A 207 8.59 1.02 -27.49
CA ASN A 207 8.06 0.01 -28.42
C ASN A 207 8.37 -1.45 -28.03
N ASP A 208 9.11 -1.72 -26.95
CA ASP A 208 9.14 -3.07 -26.36
C ASP A 208 7.83 -3.24 -25.59
N GLU A 209 6.89 -3.93 -26.23
CA GLU A 209 5.71 -4.50 -25.58
C GLU A 209 6.19 -5.38 -24.43
N CYS A 210 6.25 -4.80 -23.23
CA CYS A 210 6.52 -5.52 -22.00
C CYS A 210 5.36 -6.52 -21.80
N GLU A 211 5.52 -7.77 -22.28
CA GLU A 211 4.54 -8.87 -22.21
C GLU A 211 4.08 -9.21 -20.78
N VAL A 212 4.65 -8.56 -19.76
CA VAL A 212 4.21 -8.61 -18.36
C VAL A 212 2.87 -7.88 -18.14
N LEU A 213 2.46 -6.99 -19.06
CA LEU A 213 1.47 -5.94 -18.76
C LEU A 213 0.08 -6.12 -19.38
N GLU A 214 -0.11 -7.09 -20.29
CA GLU A 214 -1.43 -7.33 -20.91
C GLU A 214 -2.28 -8.37 -20.15
N LEU A 215 -1.67 -9.20 -19.30
CA LEU A 215 -2.36 -10.25 -18.54
C LEU A 215 -3.05 -9.76 -17.26
N ALA A 216 -2.72 -8.56 -16.76
CA ALA A 216 -3.21 -8.09 -15.46
C ALA A 216 -4.17 -6.87 -15.52
N LYS A 217 -4.42 -6.24 -16.69
CA LYS A 217 -5.31 -5.06 -16.83
C LYS A 217 -5.06 -3.93 -15.80
N VAL A 218 -3.81 -3.72 -15.37
CA VAL A 218 -3.45 -2.77 -14.30
C VAL A 218 -3.22 -1.37 -14.87
N SER A 219 -3.80 -0.34 -14.23
CA SER A 219 -3.60 1.06 -14.59
C SER A 219 -2.36 1.64 -13.89
N TYR A 220 -1.30 1.95 -14.65
CA TYR A 220 0.02 2.36 -14.11
C TYR A 220 0.17 3.85 -13.79
N GLU A 221 -0.90 4.62 -13.61
CA GLU A 221 -0.77 6.08 -13.47
C GLU A 221 -0.03 6.54 -12.19
N HIS A 222 0.04 5.70 -11.14
CA HIS A 222 0.59 6.07 -9.82
C HIS A 222 1.85 5.29 -9.39
N TYR A 223 2.33 4.34 -10.21
CA TYR A 223 3.44 3.45 -9.86
C TYR A 223 4.82 4.10 -10.08
N GLN A 224 5.23 4.96 -9.16
CA GLN A 224 6.57 5.55 -9.16
C GLN A 224 7.54 4.74 -8.28
N LYS A 225 8.80 4.68 -8.71
CA LYS A 225 9.86 3.83 -8.14
C LYS A 225 10.28 4.27 -6.73
N GLY A 226 10.73 3.31 -5.94
CA GLY A 226 11.17 3.46 -4.55
C GLY A 226 10.11 4.00 -3.59
N ARG A 227 8.84 3.71 -3.88
CA ARG A 227 7.71 3.95 -2.99
C ARG A 227 7.42 2.68 -2.18
N THR A 228 6.95 2.87 -0.95
CA THR A 228 6.38 1.79 -0.13
C THR A 228 4.87 1.71 -0.35
N ALA A 229 4.24 0.61 0.08
CA ALA A 229 2.78 0.48 0.08
C ALA A 229 2.07 1.64 0.80
N LEU A 230 2.67 2.20 1.85
CA LEU A 230 2.14 3.36 2.58
C LEU A 230 2.11 4.64 1.73
N HIS A 231 3.11 4.83 0.86
CA HIS A 231 3.09 5.96 -0.10
C HIS A 231 1.96 5.81 -1.12
N LEU A 232 1.72 4.60 -1.64
CA LEU A 232 0.66 4.34 -2.60
C LEU A 232 -0.73 4.52 -1.97
N ALA A 233 -0.92 4.00 -0.75
CA ALA A 233 -2.17 4.22 -0.02
C ALA A 233 -2.45 5.72 0.18
N ALA A 234 -1.40 6.51 0.44
CA ALA A 234 -1.51 7.94 0.57
C ALA A 234 -1.75 8.69 -0.76
N ASP A 235 -1.19 8.21 -1.87
CA ASP A 235 -1.38 8.76 -3.22
C ASP A 235 -2.80 8.51 -3.75
N MET A 236 -3.32 7.31 -3.47
CA MET A 236 -4.62 6.82 -3.95
C MET A 236 -5.79 7.14 -3.02
N GLY A 237 -5.54 7.69 -1.83
CA GLY A 237 -6.62 7.98 -0.87
C GLY A 237 -7.20 6.73 -0.18
N ARG A 238 -6.47 5.61 -0.16
CA ARG A 238 -6.92 4.32 0.41
C ARG A 238 -6.76 4.29 1.93
N GLU A 239 -7.74 4.84 2.66
CA GLU A 239 -7.71 4.96 4.12
C GLU A 239 -7.62 3.60 4.84
N ASP A 240 -8.35 2.61 4.37
CA ASP A 240 -8.38 1.25 4.91
C ASP A 240 -7.00 0.57 4.82
N ALA A 241 -6.37 0.64 3.64
CA ALA A 241 -5.02 0.16 3.41
C ALA A 241 -4.00 0.90 4.29
N LEU A 242 -4.10 2.22 4.37
CA LEU A 242 -3.21 3.06 5.20
C LEU A 242 -3.27 2.64 6.67
N ARG A 243 -4.48 2.47 7.23
CA ARG A 243 -4.67 2.06 8.63
C ARG A 243 -4.13 0.64 8.89
N LEU A 244 -4.35 -0.30 7.97
CA LEU A 244 -3.82 -1.67 8.09
C LEU A 244 -2.28 -1.69 8.08
N LEU A 245 -1.67 -0.93 7.17
CA LEU A 245 -0.22 -0.82 7.07
C LEU A 245 0.40 -0.22 8.34
N LEU A 246 -0.16 0.88 8.85
CA LEU A 246 0.30 1.50 10.10
C LEU A 246 0.14 0.56 11.31
N ALA A 247 -0.97 -0.20 11.36
CA ALA A 247 -1.21 -1.18 12.42
C ALA A 247 -0.19 -2.33 12.43
N HIS A 248 0.40 -2.66 11.27
CA HIS A 248 1.42 -3.70 11.11
C HIS A 248 2.85 -3.15 11.08
N GLY A 249 3.07 -1.88 11.44
CA GLY A 249 4.42 -1.33 11.63
C GLY A 249 5.05 -0.71 10.39
N ALA A 250 4.23 -0.24 9.43
CA ALA A 250 4.73 0.67 8.40
C ALA A 250 5.36 1.91 9.03
N ASP A 251 6.55 2.30 8.55
CA ASP A 251 7.24 3.52 8.93
C ASP A 251 6.47 4.72 8.38
N ILE A 252 5.80 5.43 9.29
CA ILE A 252 4.95 6.57 8.97
C ILE A 252 5.68 7.72 8.28
N ASP A 253 6.98 7.85 8.56
CA ASP A 253 7.87 8.89 8.02
C ASP A 253 8.77 8.36 6.90
N CYS A 254 8.42 7.20 6.32
CA CYS A 254 9.19 6.59 5.25
C CYS A 254 9.34 7.59 4.10
N LYS A 255 10.48 7.53 3.41
CA LYS A 255 10.81 8.44 2.32
C LYS A 255 10.85 7.68 1.00
N THR A 256 10.28 8.27 -0.04
CA THR A 256 10.49 7.81 -1.41
C THR A 256 11.98 7.86 -1.77
N SER A 257 12.43 6.98 -2.67
CA SER A 257 13.80 7.08 -3.20
C SER A 257 13.99 8.35 -4.03
N ASN A 258 12.97 8.73 -4.80
CA ASN A 258 12.94 9.93 -5.63
C ASN A 258 12.37 11.13 -4.84
N GLY A 259 13.21 12.12 -4.58
CA GLY A 259 12.78 13.36 -3.93
C GLY A 259 12.46 13.29 -2.45
N ARG A 260 12.63 12.14 -1.80
CA ARG A 260 12.55 11.98 -0.33
C ARG A 260 11.22 12.47 0.26
N ARG A 261 10.12 12.28 -0.48
CA ARG A 261 8.77 12.65 -0.05
C ARG A 261 8.27 11.64 0.97
N THR A 262 7.52 12.11 1.97
CA THR A 262 6.84 11.24 2.94
C THR A 262 5.39 10.99 2.51
N PRO A 263 4.71 9.96 3.06
CA PRO A 263 3.28 9.76 2.83
C PRO A 263 2.45 11.02 3.11
N LEU A 264 2.79 11.79 4.15
CA LEU A 264 2.10 13.04 4.48
C LEU A 264 2.30 14.12 3.41
N ILE A 265 3.51 14.22 2.82
CA ILE A 265 3.77 15.14 1.68
C ILE A 265 3.02 14.68 0.43
N ILE A 266 2.84 13.37 0.22
CA ILE A 266 2.06 12.84 -0.91
C ILE A 266 0.58 13.18 -0.72
N ALA A 267 -0.02 12.84 0.43
CA ALA A 267 -1.41 13.16 0.74
C ALA A 267 -1.72 14.66 0.62
N ALA A 268 -0.78 15.49 1.08
CA ALA A 268 -0.87 16.94 0.97
C ALA A 268 -0.70 17.48 -0.45
N ASP A 269 -0.10 16.74 -1.37
CA ASP A 269 0.04 17.14 -2.78
C ASP A 269 -1.18 16.69 -3.58
N THR A 270 -1.69 15.49 -3.31
CA THR A 270 -2.86 14.90 -3.99
C THR A 270 -4.20 15.37 -3.46
N GLY A 271 -4.24 15.98 -2.27
CA GLY A 271 -5.47 16.53 -1.69
C GLY A 271 -6.29 15.54 -0.85
N HIS A 272 -5.68 14.43 -0.42
CA HIS A 272 -6.36 13.42 0.39
C HIS A 272 -6.36 13.81 1.88
N ALA A 273 -7.30 14.69 2.25
CA ALA A 273 -7.37 15.26 3.60
C ALA A 273 -7.56 14.22 4.72
N GLU A 274 -8.36 13.18 4.48
CA GLU A 274 -8.54 12.14 5.49
C GLU A 274 -7.28 11.29 5.68
N ILE A 275 -6.53 11.01 4.61
CA ILE A 275 -5.21 10.37 4.73
C ILE A 275 -4.25 11.24 5.56
N ALA A 276 -4.19 12.55 5.25
CA ALA A 276 -3.36 13.48 6.01
C ALA A 276 -3.75 13.49 7.50
N ARG A 277 -5.06 13.48 7.79
CA ARG A 277 -5.58 13.37 9.16
C ARG A 277 -5.11 12.10 9.86
N VAL A 278 -5.30 10.92 9.24
CA VAL A 278 -4.92 9.63 9.84
C VAL A 278 -3.42 9.53 10.09
N LEU A 279 -2.59 10.05 9.17
CA LEU A 279 -1.15 10.13 9.35
C LEU A 279 -0.80 10.99 10.57
N LEU A 280 -1.42 12.17 10.71
CA LEU A 280 -1.16 13.07 11.84
C LEU A 280 -1.67 12.51 13.17
N GLU A 281 -2.81 11.82 13.17
CA GLU A 281 -3.32 11.08 14.34
C GLU A 281 -2.38 9.96 14.78
N SER A 282 -1.58 9.45 13.84
CA SER A 282 -0.58 8.41 14.06
C SER A 282 0.83 8.98 14.30
N ASP A 283 0.92 10.28 14.63
CA ASP A 283 2.16 11.04 14.90
C ASP A 283 3.14 11.15 13.72
N ALA A 284 2.63 11.31 12.50
CA ALA A 284 3.49 11.65 11.34
C ALA A 284 4.20 12.99 11.56
N ALA A 285 5.48 13.06 11.21
CA ALA A 285 6.26 14.29 11.36
C ALA A 285 5.89 15.33 10.29
N MET A 286 5.36 16.46 10.74
CA MET A 286 4.93 17.58 9.87
C MET A 286 6.09 18.37 9.26
N ASP A 287 7.30 18.27 9.82
CA ASP A 287 8.42 19.16 9.50
C ASP A 287 9.48 18.52 8.57
N ILE A 288 9.24 17.26 8.18
CA ILE A 288 10.05 16.59 7.17
C ILE A 288 9.86 17.32 5.84
N ALA A 289 10.98 17.57 5.17
CA ALA A 289 11.01 18.23 3.88
C ALA A 289 11.58 17.31 2.80
N ASP A 290 11.03 17.42 1.61
CA ASP A 290 11.50 16.76 0.39
C ASP A 290 12.86 17.34 -0.07
N GLU A 291 13.37 16.86 -1.20
CA GLU A 291 14.64 17.34 -1.77
C GLU A 291 14.62 18.84 -2.10
N PHE A 292 13.46 19.38 -2.44
CA PHE A 292 13.20 20.80 -2.73
C PHE A 292 12.92 21.63 -1.47
N LYS A 293 13.09 21.04 -0.28
CA LYS A 293 12.80 21.67 1.03
C LYS A 293 11.32 22.00 1.25
N ARG A 294 10.41 21.35 0.52
CA ARG A 294 8.96 21.47 0.69
C ARG A 294 8.49 20.48 1.76
N THR A 295 7.68 20.98 2.69
CA THR A 295 6.95 20.15 3.68
C THR A 295 5.53 19.88 3.19
N ALA A 296 4.75 19.09 3.93
CA ALA A 296 3.34 18.84 3.61
C ALA A 296 2.53 20.14 3.48
N PHE A 297 2.75 21.12 4.36
CA PHE A 297 2.08 22.44 4.25
C PHE A 297 2.42 23.17 2.94
N HIS A 298 3.66 23.06 2.44
CA HIS A 298 4.03 23.67 1.17
C HIS A 298 3.31 22.99 0.01
N ALA A 299 3.23 21.66 0.00
CA ALA A 299 2.52 20.90 -1.03
C ALA A 299 1.02 21.27 -1.05
N ALA A 300 0.36 21.24 0.11
CA ALA A 300 -1.05 21.62 0.23
C ALA A 300 -1.30 23.08 -0.17
N SER A 301 -0.36 23.99 0.15
CA SER A 301 -0.46 25.40 -0.25
C SER A 301 -0.35 25.59 -1.76
N MET A 302 0.60 24.89 -2.41
CA MET A 302 0.84 24.98 -3.85
C MET A 302 -0.35 24.50 -4.68
N ASN A 303 -1.07 23.50 -4.18
CA ASN A 303 -2.23 22.90 -4.84
C ASN A 303 -3.58 23.36 -4.25
N GLU A 304 -3.55 24.35 -3.34
CA GLU A 304 -4.75 24.98 -2.73
C GLU A 304 -5.67 24.04 -1.94
N HIS A 305 -5.11 22.99 -1.34
CA HIS A 305 -5.84 22.03 -0.49
C HIS A 305 -6.07 22.61 0.92
N MET A 306 -7.07 23.50 1.03
CA MET A 306 -7.37 24.28 2.24
C MET A 306 -7.74 23.42 3.46
N ASP A 307 -8.47 22.33 3.23
CA ASP A 307 -8.81 21.34 4.26
C ASP A 307 -7.56 20.74 4.92
N ILE A 308 -6.53 20.40 4.15
CA ILE A 308 -5.26 19.90 4.67
C ILE A 308 -4.51 20.99 5.43
N LEU A 309 -4.54 22.24 4.97
CA LEU A 309 -3.90 23.36 5.66
C LEU A 309 -4.55 23.63 7.02
N ASP A 310 -5.88 23.52 7.11
CA ASP A 310 -6.62 23.65 8.37
C ASP A 310 -6.29 22.48 9.31
N ILE A 311 -6.27 21.24 8.81
CA ILE A 311 -5.86 20.06 9.59
C ILE A 311 -4.44 20.25 10.15
N LEU A 312 -3.46 20.59 9.30
CA LEU A 312 -2.07 20.81 9.74
C LEU A 312 -1.97 21.92 10.80
N SER A 313 -2.74 23.01 10.64
CA SER A 313 -2.78 24.12 11.58
C SER A 313 -3.39 23.71 12.93
N ASP A 314 -4.44 22.91 12.93
CA ASP A 314 -5.10 22.42 14.14
C ASP A 314 -4.18 21.46 14.91
N PHE A 315 -3.46 20.59 14.20
CA PHE A 315 -2.49 19.68 14.82
C PHE A 315 -1.30 20.43 15.44
N CYS A 316 -0.91 21.59 14.92
CA CYS A 316 0.19 22.41 15.45
C CYS A 316 -0.19 23.31 16.64
N PHE A 317 -1.48 23.45 16.99
CA PHE A 317 -1.96 24.51 17.88
C PHE A 317 -1.28 24.58 19.27
N ASN A 318 -1.00 23.42 19.89
CA ASN A 318 -0.43 23.32 21.25
C ASN A 318 1.02 22.82 21.31
N ASP A 319 1.70 22.60 20.18
CA ASP A 319 2.94 21.84 20.16
C ASP A 319 4.06 22.54 20.97
N PRO A 320 4.49 21.99 22.13
CA PRO A 320 5.53 22.57 22.96
C PRO A 320 6.96 22.20 22.49
N GLU A 321 7.14 21.33 21.48
CA GLU A 321 8.45 21.01 20.86
C GLU A 321 9.04 22.18 20.04
N PHE A 322 8.47 23.37 20.22
CA PHE A 322 9.09 24.67 20.00
C PHE A 322 10.30 24.97 20.92
N VAL A 323 11.02 23.96 21.42
CA VAL A 323 12.18 24.06 22.33
C VAL A 323 13.26 23.01 21.93
N PRO A 324 14.55 23.39 21.83
CA PRO A 324 15.55 22.66 21.02
C PRO A 324 16.10 21.37 21.64
N LYS A 325 16.48 20.41 20.79
CA LYS A 325 17.57 19.45 21.06
C LYS A 325 18.75 19.77 20.13
N ASN A 326 19.93 19.98 20.72
CA ASN A 326 21.26 20.07 20.04
C ASN A 326 21.64 21.40 19.35
N GLY A 327 21.14 22.55 19.81
CA GLY A 327 21.62 23.86 19.31
C GLY A 327 21.31 24.15 17.83
N ILE A 328 20.64 23.22 17.15
CA ILE A 328 19.96 23.43 15.89
C ILE A 328 18.51 23.71 16.26
N TYR A 329 18.07 24.92 15.99
CA TYR A 329 16.69 25.27 16.24
C TYR A 329 15.76 24.42 15.36
N ARG A 330 14.83 23.67 15.97
CA ARG A 330 13.59 23.22 15.30
C ARG A 330 12.62 24.41 15.16
N PHE A 331 13.06 25.45 14.45
CA PHE A 331 12.19 26.51 13.93
C PHE A 331 11.63 26.10 12.54
N SER A 332 11.45 24.80 12.29
CA SER A 332 11.33 24.29 10.92
C SER A 332 10.00 24.61 10.26
N TYR A 333 8.86 24.61 10.96
CA TYR A 333 7.58 24.93 10.32
C TYR A 333 7.52 26.40 9.93
N VAL A 334 7.23 27.32 10.86
CA VAL A 334 7.04 28.75 10.52
C VAL A 334 8.25 29.39 9.81
N LYS A 335 9.51 29.00 10.09
CA LYS A 335 10.68 29.55 9.37
C LYS A 335 11.02 28.83 8.05
N ARG A 336 10.81 27.52 7.85
CA ARG A 336 10.95 26.96 6.47
C ARG A 336 9.78 27.39 5.62
N THR A 337 8.59 27.37 6.20
CA THR A 337 7.33 27.86 5.63
C THR A 337 7.50 29.33 5.22
N LEU A 338 7.93 30.26 6.08
CA LEU A 338 8.07 31.69 5.72
C LEU A 338 9.43 32.11 5.12
N PHE A 339 10.54 31.43 5.45
CA PHE A 339 11.92 31.92 5.22
C PHE A 339 12.92 30.84 4.79
N GLY A 340 12.47 29.65 4.38
CA GLY A 340 13.37 28.60 3.86
C GLY A 340 14.16 29.09 2.64
N HIS A 341 15.32 28.49 2.36
CA HIS A 341 16.16 28.85 1.21
C HIS A 341 15.43 28.81 -0.16
N ALA A 342 14.25 28.18 -0.22
CA ALA A 342 13.32 28.23 -1.35
C ALA A 342 12.79 29.65 -1.65
N PHE A 343 12.84 30.61 -0.72
CA PHE A 343 12.35 31.98 -0.94
C PHE A 343 13.32 32.91 -1.67
N ARG A 344 14.52 32.46 -2.03
CA ARG A 344 15.32 33.18 -3.04
C ARG A 344 14.73 32.94 -4.43
N GLY A 345 13.64 33.65 -4.75
CA GLY A 345 13.07 33.71 -6.11
C GLY A 345 11.60 33.30 -6.25
N ILE A 346 10.93 32.82 -5.20
CA ILE A 346 9.50 32.48 -5.24
C ILE A 346 8.67 33.72 -4.90
N LYS A 347 7.75 34.09 -5.81
CA LYS A 347 6.78 35.17 -5.58
C LYS A 347 5.68 34.66 -4.63
N LEU A 348 5.74 35.03 -3.35
CA LEU A 348 4.71 34.73 -2.32
C LEU A 348 3.27 35.09 -2.75
N GLU A 349 3.15 36.10 -3.61
CA GLU A 349 1.91 36.53 -4.26
C GLU A 349 1.19 35.41 -5.04
N LYS A 350 1.91 34.34 -5.42
CA LYS A 350 1.36 33.22 -6.17
C LYS A 350 0.66 32.16 -5.31
N TRP A 351 0.74 32.22 -3.97
CA TRP A 351 0.11 31.23 -3.09
C TRP A 351 -0.81 31.91 -2.05
N PRO A 352 -2.03 32.31 -2.44
CA PRO A 352 -2.95 33.04 -1.57
C PRO A 352 -3.36 32.26 -0.32
N SER A 353 -3.53 30.94 -0.44
CA SER A 353 -3.86 30.01 0.64
C SER A 353 -2.84 30.11 1.79
N PHE A 354 -1.55 30.00 1.44
CA PHE A 354 -0.41 30.11 2.35
C PHE A 354 -0.42 31.42 3.16
N VAL A 355 -0.68 32.55 2.49
CA VAL A 355 -0.69 33.89 3.11
C VAL A 355 -1.94 34.08 3.99
N SER A 356 -3.01 33.32 3.77
CA SER A 356 -4.25 33.45 4.55
C SER A 356 -4.28 32.59 5.82
N VAL A 357 -3.72 31.37 5.79
CA VAL A 357 -3.84 30.39 6.89
C VAL A 357 -2.88 30.70 8.04
N ILE A 358 -1.62 31.04 7.74
CA ILE A 358 -0.59 31.27 8.76
C ILE A 358 -0.96 32.43 9.69
N PRO A 359 -1.38 33.61 9.19
CA PRO A 359 -1.82 34.70 10.07
C PRO A 359 -2.95 34.29 11.01
N ARG A 360 -3.96 33.58 10.50
CA ARG A 360 -5.08 33.10 11.31
C ARG A 360 -4.63 32.15 12.41
N HIS A 361 -3.78 31.17 12.08
CA HIS A 361 -3.23 30.25 13.07
C HIS A 361 -2.45 31.00 14.17
N VAL A 362 -1.57 31.93 13.79
CA VAL A 362 -0.79 32.75 14.73
C VAL A 362 -1.70 33.55 15.67
N LEU A 363 -2.76 34.15 15.13
CA LEU A 363 -3.73 34.92 15.93
C LEU A 363 -4.52 34.02 16.89
N LYS A 364 -4.94 32.82 16.48
CA LYS A 364 -5.60 31.85 17.37
C LYS A 364 -4.68 31.44 18.54
N VAL A 365 -3.43 31.07 18.25
CA VAL A 365 -2.45 30.68 19.29
C VAL A 365 -2.18 31.84 20.26
N HIS A 366 -2.03 33.06 19.74
CA HIS A 366 -1.80 34.24 20.56
C HIS A 366 -3.02 34.60 21.44
N ALA A 367 -4.23 34.58 20.89
CA ALA A 367 -5.47 34.85 21.63
C ALA A 367 -5.71 33.85 22.76
N ALA A 368 -5.29 32.59 22.58
CA ALA A 368 -5.32 31.56 23.62
C ALA A 368 -4.30 31.80 24.77
N GLY A 369 -3.38 32.76 24.61
CA GLY A 369 -2.33 33.05 25.59
C GLY A 369 -1.21 32.02 25.61
N LEU A 370 -1.09 31.20 24.55
CA LEU A 370 -0.02 30.24 24.40
C LEU A 370 1.28 30.96 24.03
N LYS A 371 2.42 30.43 24.50
CA LYS A 371 3.73 31.01 24.19
C LYS A 371 3.98 30.91 22.69
N THR A 372 3.97 32.04 22.01
CA THR A 372 4.49 32.14 20.65
C THR A 372 6.02 32.21 20.68
N PRO A 373 6.70 31.79 19.60
CA PRO A 373 8.14 31.73 19.60
C PRO A 373 8.80 33.12 19.72
N VAL A 374 9.89 33.17 20.50
CA VAL A 374 10.70 34.39 20.65
C VAL A 374 11.20 34.85 19.28
N GLY A 375 10.90 36.09 18.89
CA GLY A 375 11.31 36.71 17.63
C GLY A 375 10.19 36.92 16.60
N LEU A 376 8.99 36.37 16.82
CA LEU A 376 7.81 36.61 15.98
C LEU A 376 6.97 37.82 16.40
N ASN A 377 7.28 38.48 17.52
CA ASN A 377 6.44 39.56 18.10
C ASN A 377 6.15 40.70 17.12
N ILE A 378 7.12 41.10 16.29
CA ILE A 378 6.92 42.14 15.28
C ILE A 378 5.93 41.67 14.21
N LEU A 379 6.05 40.41 13.77
CA LEU A 379 5.13 39.83 12.79
C LEU A 379 3.73 39.64 13.39
N ILE A 380 3.64 39.22 14.65
CA ILE A 380 2.36 39.06 15.37
C ILE A 380 1.65 40.41 15.46
N ASN A 381 2.36 41.47 15.87
CA ASN A 381 1.77 42.82 15.94
C ASN A 381 1.28 43.29 14.57
N PHE A 382 2.10 43.14 13.53
CA PHE A 382 1.69 43.47 12.16
C PHE A 382 0.45 42.68 11.70
N VAL A 383 0.40 41.39 11.99
CA VAL A 383 -0.72 40.51 11.64
C VAL A 383 -1.98 40.88 12.41
N MET A 384 -1.86 41.22 13.70
CA MET A 384 -2.96 41.71 14.54
C MET A 384 -3.52 43.01 13.99
N ASP A 385 -2.65 43.99 13.72
CA ASP A 385 -3.03 45.29 13.16
C ASP A 385 -3.74 45.14 11.81
N SER A 386 -3.37 44.12 11.03
CA SER A 386 -3.98 43.83 9.73
C SER A 386 -5.29 43.04 9.82
N ASN A 387 -5.59 42.38 10.95
CA ASN A 387 -6.78 41.52 11.13
C ASN A 387 -7.44 41.68 12.52
N PRO A 388 -7.79 42.92 12.95
CA PRO A 388 -8.25 43.17 14.32
C PRO A 388 -9.58 42.49 14.65
N GLU A 389 -10.50 42.41 13.69
CA GLU A 389 -11.82 41.78 13.87
C GLU A 389 -11.69 40.28 14.17
N PHE A 390 -10.86 39.57 13.39
CA PHE A 390 -10.62 38.14 13.59
C PHE A 390 -9.93 37.86 14.94
N PHE A 391 -8.95 38.67 15.31
CA PHE A 391 -8.28 38.53 16.61
C PHE A 391 -9.25 38.76 17.77
N ASN A 392 -10.09 39.79 17.71
CA ASN A 392 -11.10 40.05 18.74
C ASN A 392 -12.12 38.91 18.84
N ALA A 393 -12.56 38.35 17.72
CA ALA A 393 -13.43 37.17 17.71
C ALA A 393 -12.74 35.97 18.40
N CYS A 394 -11.45 35.74 18.12
CA CYS A 394 -10.68 34.70 18.80
C CYS A 394 -10.63 34.90 20.32
N VAL A 395 -10.42 36.14 20.78
CA VAL A 395 -10.36 36.47 22.22
C VAL A 395 -11.72 36.23 22.90
N LEU A 396 -12.82 36.63 22.27
CA LEU A 396 -14.18 36.41 22.78
C LEU A 396 -14.52 34.92 22.88
N GLU A 397 -14.16 34.13 21.87
CA GLU A 397 -14.39 32.68 21.90
C GLU A 397 -13.54 32.02 22.98
N ILE A 398 -12.28 32.42 23.17
CA ILE A 398 -11.43 31.94 24.28
C ILE A 398 -12.01 32.28 25.66
N GLN A 399 -12.59 33.47 25.84
CA GLN A 399 -13.28 33.81 27.09
C GLN A 399 -14.48 32.89 27.33
N THR A 400 -15.22 32.57 26.27
CA THR A 400 -16.35 31.63 26.32
C THR A 400 -15.86 30.22 26.70
N LEU A 401 -14.80 29.73 26.06
CA LEU A 401 -14.18 28.43 26.36
C LEU A 401 -13.69 28.32 27.81
N LYS A 402 -13.24 29.42 28.42
CA LYS A 402 -12.78 29.47 29.82
C LYS A 402 -13.90 29.35 30.85
N THR A 403 -15.13 29.70 30.48
CA THR A 403 -16.27 29.72 31.40
C THR A 403 -17.18 28.49 31.27
N GLN A 404 -17.11 27.80 30.13
CA GLN A 404 -17.96 26.66 29.84
C GLN A 404 -17.27 25.33 30.19
N TYR A 405 -17.99 24.47 30.90
CA TYR A 405 -17.53 23.14 31.32
C TYR A 405 -17.98 22.04 30.36
N ILE A 406 -17.16 21.01 30.21
CA ILE A 406 -17.47 19.84 29.38
C ILE A 406 -18.23 18.82 30.22
N GLY A 407 -19.55 18.78 30.08
CA GLY A 407 -20.40 17.85 30.83
C GLY A 407 -20.20 17.97 32.34
N ASP A 408 -20.06 16.84 33.01
CA ASP A 408 -19.81 16.72 34.46
C ASP A 408 -18.32 16.52 34.81
N SER A 409 -17.41 16.75 33.85
CA SER A 409 -15.98 16.47 34.04
C SER A 409 -15.24 17.41 34.99
N GLY A 410 -15.84 18.56 35.33
CA GLY A 410 -15.16 19.62 36.08
C GLY A 410 -14.05 20.34 35.29
N VAL A 411 -13.90 20.04 34.00
CA VAL A 411 -12.87 20.61 33.11
C VAL A 411 -13.55 21.56 32.14
N THR A 412 -12.96 22.75 31.96
CA THR A 412 -13.46 23.73 30.98
C THR A 412 -13.02 23.38 29.56
N PHE A 413 -13.75 23.87 28.56
CA PHE A 413 -13.33 23.69 27.17
C PHE A 413 -11.94 24.28 26.92
N PHE A 414 -11.59 25.39 27.56
CA PHE A 414 -10.24 25.96 27.45
C PHE A 414 -9.17 25.06 28.09
N GLN A 415 -9.44 24.48 29.27
CA GLN A 415 -8.50 23.54 29.90
C GLN A 415 -8.28 22.30 29.05
N PHE A 416 -9.34 21.78 28.42
CA PHE A 416 -9.23 20.70 27.45
C PHE A 416 -8.46 21.14 26.20
N LEU A 417 -8.75 22.35 25.69
CA LEU A 417 -8.12 22.92 24.49
C LEU A 417 -6.61 22.97 24.63
N VAL A 418 -6.05 23.27 25.82
CA VAL A 418 -4.61 23.45 26.05
C VAL A 418 -3.95 22.26 26.80
N ALA A 419 -4.67 21.15 26.99
CA ALA A 419 -4.17 20.00 27.72
C ALA A 419 -3.02 19.31 26.98
N ASP A 420 -2.05 18.75 27.73
CA ASP A 420 -1.01 17.91 27.16
C ASP A 420 -1.56 16.53 26.73
N LEU A 421 -0.79 15.82 25.91
CA LEU A 421 -1.22 14.56 25.30
C LEU A 421 -1.62 13.47 26.32
N ASN A 422 -0.93 13.37 27.46
CA ASN A 422 -1.27 12.40 28.49
C ASN A 422 -2.53 12.83 29.25
N SER A 423 -2.69 14.12 29.54
CA SER A 423 -3.92 14.67 30.12
C SER A 423 -5.13 14.43 29.21
N LEU A 424 -4.98 14.63 27.89
CA LEU A 424 -6.01 14.33 26.91
C LEU A 424 -6.39 12.85 26.91
N ALA A 425 -5.42 11.94 27.03
CA ALA A 425 -5.70 10.51 27.11
C ALA A 425 -6.54 10.13 28.34
N VAL A 426 -6.28 10.76 29.49
CA VAL A 426 -7.09 10.58 30.70
C VAL A 426 -8.50 11.14 30.49
N LEU A 427 -8.63 12.35 29.94
CA LEU A 427 -9.93 12.97 29.66
C LEU A 427 -10.73 12.18 28.63
N ALA A 428 -10.06 11.57 27.65
CA ALA A 428 -10.67 10.70 26.65
C ALA A 428 -11.24 9.39 27.23
N ARG A 429 -10.94 9.02 28.48
CA ARG A 429 -11.63 7.91 29.17
C ARG A 429 -13.02 8.32 29.70
N ASN A 430 -13.26 9.62 29.88
CA ASN A 430 -14.53 10.10 30.38
C ASN A 430 -15.60 10.06 29.28
N ALA A 431 -16.66 9.25 29.49
CA ALA A 431 -17.74 9.08 28.53
C ALA A 431 -18.53 10.38 28.29
N SER A 432 -18.69 11.22 29.32
CA SER A 432 -19.35 12.51 29.21
C SER A 432 -18.54 13.48 28.34
N VAL A 433 -17.21 13.52 28.51
CA VAL A 433 -16.31 14.33 27.67
C VAL A 433 -16.41 13.94 26.21
N ASN A 434 -16.32 12.64 25.92
CA ASN A 434 -16.49 12.13 24.55
C ASN A 434 -17.86 12.44 23.97
N ARG A 435 -18.93 12.28 24.75
CA ARG A 435 -20.30 12.55 24.30
C ARG A 435 -20.47 14.01 23.95
N VAL A 436 -20.09 14.91 24.86
CA VAL A 436 -20.25 16.35 24.68
C VAL A 436 -19.44 16.83 23.48
N LEU A 437 -18.16 16.47 23.37
CA LEU A 437 -17.30 16.94 22.28
C LEU A 437 -17.69 16.39 20.91
N LYS A 438 -18.27 15.18 20.83
CA LYS A 438 -18.76 14.61 19.56
C LYS A 438 -20.11 15.16 19.10
N LEU A 439 -20.75 16.04 19.87
CA LEU A 439 -21.97 16.71 19.41
C LEU A 439 -21.63 17.63 18.23
N ALA A 440 -22.43 17.54 17.17
CA ALA A 440 -22.25 18.33 15.95
C ALA A 440 -22.38 19.85 16.18
N ASP A 441 -23.01 20.27 17.28
CA ASP A 441 -23.18 21.66 17.64
C ASP A 441 -21.90 22.34 18.13
N ASN A 442 -20.81 21.61 18.45
CA ASN A 442 -19.60 22.25 18.97
C ASN A 442 -18.85 23.06 17.92
N GLU A 443 -18.86 22.62 16.66
CA GLU A 443 -18.27 23.41 15.57
C GLU A 443 -19.11 24.67 15.27
N GLU A 444 -20.42 24.62 15.51
CA GLU A 444 -21.29 25.81 15.45
C GLU A 444 -21.11 26.72 16.67
N ARG A 445 -20.94 26.14 17.85
CA ARG A 445 -20.76 26.83 19.13
C ARG A 445 -19.41 27.51 19.25
N PHE A 446 -18.38 26.90 18.66
CA PHE A 446 -17.00 27.37 18.67
C PHE A 446 -16.45 27.38 17.23
N PRO A 447 -16.87 28.32 16.39
CA PRO A 447 -16.50 28.35 14.98
C PRO A 447 -14.99 28.54 14.75
N LEU A 448 -14.24 29.07 15.72
CA LEU A 448 -12.81 29.33 15.57
C LEU A 448 -11.93 28.21 16.16
N TYR A 449 -12.37 27.58 17.25
CA TYR A 449 -11.59 26.57 17.98
C TYR A 449 -12.24 25.17 18.02
N GLY A 450 -13.45 24.99 17.48
CA GLY A 450 -14.17 23.72 17.47
C GLY A 450 -13.38 22.60 16.78
N SER A 451 -12.81 22.89 15.61
CA SER A 451 -11.98 21.93 14.87
C SER A 451 -10.70 21.54 15.65
N ILE A 452 -10.12 22.49 16.39
CA ILE A 452 -8.96 22.25 17.26
C ILE A 452 -9.36 21.39 18.46
N LEU A 453 -10.51 21.65 19.09
CA LEU A 453 -11.05 20.82 20.17
C LEU A 453 -11.26 19.37 19.70
N MET A 454 -11.83 19.18 18.51
CA MET A 454 -11.99 17.86 17.91
C MET A 454 -10.64 17.19 17.65
N THR A 455 -9.66 17.95 17.16
CA THR A 455 -8.29 17.45 16.98
C THR A 455 -7.65 17.03 18.31
N GLN A 456 -7.80 17.80 19.39
CA GLN A 456 -7.32 17.42 20.73
C GLN A 456 -8.02 16.15 21.24
N LEU A 457 -9.32 16.00 21.00
CA LEU A 457 -10.05 14.78 21.35
C LEU A 457 -9.50 13.56 20.60
N ARG A 458 -9.29 13.68 19.28
CA ARG A 458 -8.73 12.58 18.47
C ARG A 458 -7.33 12.19 18.95
N LYS A 459 -6.46 13.16 19.23
CA LYS A 459 -5.14 12.92 19.84
C LYS A 459 -5.24 12.18 21.18
N GLY A 460 -6.16 12.61 22.05
CA GLY A 460 -6.40 11.96 23.34
C GLY A 460 -6.89 10.52 23.20
N VAL A 461 -7.86 10.28 22.32
CA VAL A 461 -8.39 8.94 22.04
C VAL A 461 -7.30 8.02 21.47
N ALA A 462 -6.55 8.48 20.47
CA ALA A 462 -5.45 7.71 19.88
C ALA A 462 -4.38 7.36 20.92
N ARG A 463 -3.96 8.34 21.74
CA ARG A 463 -3.01 8.12 22.85
C ARG A 463 -3.55 7.11 23.86
N ARG A 464 -4.82 7.24 24.26
CA ARG A 464 -5.47 6.32 25.20
C ARG A 464 -5.43 4.89 24.67
N ASP A 465 -5.91 4.66 23.44
CA ASP A 465 -6.02 3.33 22.85
C ASP A 465 -4.63 2.69 22.69
N LEU A 466 -3.63 3.49 22.32
CA LEU A 466 -2.25 3.04 22.20
C LEU A 466 -1.65 2.66 23.56
N MET A 467 -1.88 3.47 24.60
CA MET A 467 -1.45 3.16 25.96
C MET A 467 -2.12 1.88 26.49
N GLU A 468 -3.41 1.70 26.26
CA GLU A 468 -4.15 0.49 26.70
C GLU A 468 -3.62 -0.77 26.01
N ARG A 469 -3.35 -0.71 24.71
CA ARG A 469 -2.68 -1.81 23.98
C ARG A 469 -1.28 -2.08 24.52
N GLY A 470 -0.50 -1.03 24.78
CA GLY A 470 0.85 -1.13 25.36
C GLY A 470 0.84 -1.81 26.73
N ILE A 471 -0.10 -1.43 27.60
CA ILE A 471 -0.29 -2.05 28.91
C ILE A 471 -0.67 -3.53 28.76
N ALA A 472 -1.58 -3.86 27.84
CA ALA A 472 -2.03 -5.23 27.63
C ALA A 472 -0.91 -6.20 27.16
N VAL A 473 0.04 -5.72 26.36
CA VAL A 473 1.18 -6.54 25.90
C VAL A 473 2.41 -6.43 26.78
N GLY A 474 2.46 -5.43 27.67
CA GLY A 474 3.61 -5.11 28.50
C GLY A 474 4.20 -6.26 29.32
N PRO A 475 3.39 -7.16 29.93
CA PRO A 475 3.91 -8.32 30.65
C PRO A 475 4.77 -9.28 29.81
N ARG A 476 4.69 -9.22 28.47
CA ARG A 476 5.48 -10.06 27.56
C ARG A 476 6.92 -9.58 27.38
N LEU A 477 7.24 -8.37 27.84
CA LEU A 477 8.58 -7.79 27.75
C LEU A 477 9.61 -8.63 28.52
N VAL A 478 9.23 -9.09 29.71
CA VAL A 478 10.05 -9.92 30.59
C VAL A 478 9.16 -11.06 31.11
N PRO A 479 9.01 -12.17 30.35
CA PRO A 479 8.10 -13.25 30.72
C PRO A 479 8.37 -13.83 32.12
N ASP A 480 9.63 -13.81 32.54
CA ASP A 480 10.09 -14.37 33.80
C ASP A 480 9.89 -13.43 35.01
N PHE A 481 9.45 -12.18 34.79
CA PHE A 481 9.26 -11.20 35.85
C PHE A 481 7.91 -10.51 35.76
N GLN A 482 7.06 -10.69 36.78
CA GLN A 482 5.74 -10.09 36.83
C GLN A 482 5.85 -8.59 37.17
N VAL A 483 5.95 -7.75 36.15
CA VAL A 483 5.93 -6.28 36.28
C VAL A 483 4.50 -5.82 36.62
N PRO A 484 4.28 -5.03 37.70
CA PRO A 484 2.95 -4.51 38.01
C PRO A 484 2.41 -3.57 36.93
N ASP A 485 1.09 -3.61 36.67
CA ASP A 485 0.42 -2.78 35.65
C ASP A 485 0.71 -1.28 35.82
N LEU A 486 0.79 -0.80 37.07
CA LEU A 486 1.11 0.60 37.37
C LEU A 486 2.52 1.01 36.88
N VAL A 487 3.49 0.09 36.94
CA VAL A 487 4.84 0.34 36.42
C VAL A 487 4.81 0.40 34.90
N ILE A 488 4.07 -0.51 34.26
CA ILE A 488 3.90 -0.52 32.80
C ILE A 488 3.20 0.76 32.34
N GLU A 489 2.13 1.19 33.02
CA GLU A 489 1.43 2.44 32.71
C GLU A 489 2.38 3.65 32.83
N ASN A 490 3.22 3.70 33.87
CA ASN A 490 4.21 4.77 34.02
C ASN A 490 5.26 4.76 32.90
N ILE A 491 5.70 3.58 32.44
CA ILE A 491 6.57 3.46 31.26
C ILE A 491 5.84 4.03 30.04
N MET A 492 4.59 3.62 29.78
CA MET A 492 3.82 4.12 28.64
C MET A 492 3.66 5.65 28.67
N ARG A 493 3.40 6.25 29.84
CA ARG A 493 3.30 7.72 29.98
C ARG A 493 4.57 8.45 29.59
N TYR A 494 5.73 7.83 29.77
CA TYR A 494 7.04 8.39 29.43
C TYR A 494 7.39 8.27 27.95
N LEU A 495 6.88 7.23 27.27
CA LEU A 495 7.17 6.95 25.86
C LEU A 495 6.35 7.83 24.90
N SER A 496 6.94 8.23 23.77
CA SER A 496 6.19 8.82 22.65
C SER A 496 5.23 7.80 22.03
N ASN A 497 4.23 8.20 21.24
CA ASN A 497 3.37 7.21 20.58
C ASN A 497 4.18 6.31 19.65
N LYS A 498 5.17 6.87 18.94
CA LYS A 498 6.08 6.10 18.09
C LYS A 498 6.80 5.00 18.89
N ASP A 499 7.30 5.34 20.08
CA ASP A 499 8.00 4.39 20.94
C ASP A 499 7.03 3.34 21.55
N ILE A 500 5.80 3.72 21.92
CA ILE A 500 4.79 2.76 22.38
C ILE A 500 4.41 1.79 21.24
N ASN A 501 4.26 2.28 20.01
CA ASN A 501 3.91 1.41 18.89
C ASN A 501 5.05 0.42 18.59
N ALA A 502 6.30 0.90 18.57
CA ALA A 502 7.48 0.04 18.45
C ALA A 502 7.55 -1.01 19.57
N PHE A 503 7.23 -0.60 20.81
CA PHE A 503 7.13 -1.50 21.95
C PHE A 503 6.06 -2.58 21.75
N ILE A 504 4.87 -2.21 21.28
CA ILE A 504 3.77 -3.14 21.01
C ILE A 504 4.16 -4.18 19.96
N ILE A 505 4.76 -3.73 18.85
CA ILE A 505 5.20 -4.59 17.75
C ILE A 505 6.23 -5.60 18.28
N ALA A 506 7.28 -5.13 18.96
CA ALA A 506 8.33 -5.99 19.51
C ALA A 506 7.79 -7.05 20.50
N CYS A 507 6.82 -6.68 21.34
CA CYS A 507 6.19 -7.61 22.28
C CYS A 507 5.21 -8.59 21.61
N SER A 508 4.66 -8.23 20.45
CA SER A 508 3.71 -9.05 19.70
C SER A 508 4.42 -10.11 18.86
N SER A 509 5.54 -9.78 18.21
CA SER A 509 6.37 -10.72 17.44
C SER A 509 6.97 -11.84 18.30
N ARG A 510 7.17 -11.62 19.61
CA ARG A 510 7.59 -12.68 20.53
C ARG A 510 6.55 -13.79 20.71
N LYS A 511 5.26 -13.50 20.46
CA LYS A 511 4.21 -14.52 20.46
C LYS A 511 4.41 -15.50 19.29
N GLU A 512 4.79 -15.02 18.11
CA GLU A 512 5.01 -15.87 16.93
C GLU A 512 6.20 -16.81 17.14
N LEU A 513 7.31 -16.33 17.70
CA LEU A 513 8.46 -17.17 18.07
C LEU A 513 8.13 -18.19 19.16
N ALA A 514 7.33 -17.82 20.16
CA ALA A 514 6.89 -18.75 21.20
C ALA A 514 5.87 -19.77 20.68
N THR A 515 5.07 -19.44 19.66
CA THR A 515 4.11 -20.40 19.09
C THR A 515 4.80 -21.35 18.10
N SER A 516 5.79 -20.88 17.34
CA SER A 516 6.56 -21.72 16.40
C SER A 516 7.61 -22.61 17.05
N LEU A 517 8.00 -22.35 18.32
CA LEU A 517 8.88 -23.25 19.08
C LEU A 517 8.10 -24.38 19.79
N TYR A 518 6.77 -24.28 19.83
CA TYR A 518 5.87 -25.26 20.48
C TYR A 518 4.93 -25.99 19.49
N SER A 519 4.97 -25.66 18.20
CA SER A 519 4.40 -26.43 17.08
C SER A 519 5.49 -27.16 16.33
#